data_AF-A0A7R9DRJ0-F1
#
_entry.id   AF-A0A7R9DRJ0-F1
#
_cell.length_a   1.000
_cell.length_b   1.000
_cell.length_c   1.000
_cell.angle_alpha   90.00
_cell.angle_beta   90.00
_cell.angle_gamma   90.00
#
_symmetry.space_group_name_H-M   'P 1'
#
loop_
_entity.id
_entity.type
_entity.pdbx_description
1 polymer ?
#
loop_
_entity_poly.entity_id
_entity_poly.type
_entity_poly.pdbx_seq_one_letter_code
_entity_poly.pdbx_strand_id
1 'polypeptide(L)'
;PTEPLPLKRGQCLRINTGAPVPAGADSVVQVEDTKLLKEGDDGQTELEVEILVSPTPGQEIRPVGSDIALGQLVLAKGTHLGPSELGLLATVGVVHVQVYKLPCVTVLSTGNELQDPGKPLETGCIRDSNKTTLVSLMKEAGFPVIDAGIARDNPKAVLSKLKEALSAGDVIVTTGSVSMGERDILRDVLIADIGATVHYARVFMKP
;
A
#
# COMPACT_ATOMS: atom_id res chain seq x y z
N PRO A 1 27.10 -17.77 13.75
CA PRO A 1 27.93 -18.14 12.57
C PRO A 1 29.36 -17.65 12.78
N THR A 2 30.28 -18.57 13.08
CA THR A 2 31.71 -18.27 13.16
C THR A 2 32.22 -17.85 11.78
N GLU A 3 32.97 -16.75 11.72
CA GLU A 3 33.64 -16.35 10.47
C GLU A 3 34.50 -17.51 9.96
N PRO A 4 34.45 -17.81 8.65
CA PRO A 4 35.31 -18.83 8.07
C PRO A 4 36.78 -18.42 8.23
N LEU A 5 37.63 -19.40 8.52
CA LEU A 5 39.07 -19.17 8.67
C LEU A 5 39.65 -18.54 7.38
N PRO A 6 40.60 -17.60 7.50
CA PRO A 6 41.25 -17.00 6.33
C PRO A 6 41.92 -18.05 5.44
N LEU A 7 41.71 -17.96 4.13
CA LEU A 7 42.36 -18.83 3.16
C LEU A 7 43.85 -18.47 3.01
N LYS A 8 44.68 -19.51 2.91
CA LYS A 8 46.09 -19.40 2.53
C LYS A 8 46.27 -19.76 1.06
N ARG A 9 47.45 -19.46 0.52
CA ARG A 9 47.82 -19.83 -0.86
C ARG A 9 47.62 -21.33 -1.09
N GLY A 10 46.95 -21.68 -2.18
CA GLY A 10 46.65 -23.07 -2.57
C GLY A 10 45.47 -23.69 -1.83
N GLN A 11 44.73 -22.92 -1.03
CA GLN A 11 43.51 -23.36 -0.36
C GLN A 11 42.27 -22.74 -1.01
N CYS A 12 41.17 -23.46 -0.94
CA CYS A 12 39.84 -22.98 -1.29
C CYS A 12 38.85 -23.37 -0.18
N LEU A 13 37.68 -22.75 -0.18
CA LEU A 13 36.59 -23.10 0.73
C LEU A 13 35.31 -23.26 -0.10
N ARG A 14 34.58 -24.35 0.14
CA ARG A 14 33.24 -24.51 -0.43
C ARG A 14 32.30 -23.50 0.23
N ILE A 15 31.65 -22.69 -0.59
CA ILE A 15 30.61 -21.77 -0.16
C ILE A 15 29.35 -22.00 -0.99
N ASN A 16 28.18 -21.69 -0.41
CA ASN A 16 26.92 -21.70 -1.14
C ASN A 16 26.55 -20.28 -1.57
N THR A 17 25.64 -20.15 -2.53
CA THR A 17 25.10 -18.85 -2.95
C THR A 17 24.57 -18.05 -1.76
N GLY A 18 25.04 -16.82 -1.62
CA GLY A 18 24.68 -15.91 -0.51
C GLY A 18 25.52 -16.07 0.76
N ALA A 19 26.46 -17.02 0.81
CA ALA A 19 27.39 -17.14 1.93
C ALA A 19 28.49 -16.05 1.89
N PRO A 20 29.02 -15.63 3.05
CA PRO A 20 30.16 -14.72 3.10
C PRO A 20 31.40 -15.32 2.43
N VAL A 21 32.12 -14.50 1.67
CA VAL A 21 33.42 -14.87 1.09
C VAL A 21 34.49 -14.84 2.19
N PRO A 22 35.31 -15.89 2.36
CA PRO A 22 36.34 -15.92 3.39
C PRO A 22 37.46 -14.91 3.10
N ALA A 23 38.06 -14.37 4.17
CA ALA A 23 39.23 -13.53 4.05
C ALA A 23 40.36 -14.25 3.29
N GLY A 24 41.01 -13.56 2.35
CA GLY A 24 42.07 -14.14 1.51
C GLY A 24 41.60 -14.68 0.16
N ALA A 25 40.28 -14.82 -0.07
CA ALA A 25 39.72 -15.02 -1.40
C ALA A 25 39.33 -13.68 -2.05
N ASP A 26 39.46 -13.59 -3.36
CA ASP A 26 39.03 -12.44 -4.17
C ASP A 26 38.06 -12.82 -5.30
N SER A 27 37.73 -14.11 -5.44
CA SER A 27 36.94 -14.66 -6.54
C SER A 27 36.18 -15.91 -6.09
N VAL A 28 35.04 -16.20 -6.73
CA VAL A 28 34.27 -17.44 -6.55
C VAL A 28 34.16 -18.16 -7.89
N VAL A 29 34.46 -19.46 -7.89
CA VAL A 29 34.33 -20.33 -9.08
C VAL A 29 33.05 -21.14 -8.92
N GLN A 30 32.23 -21.20 -9.97
CA GLN A 30 31.01 -22.00 -9.99
C GLN A 30 31.37 -23.49 -9.93
N VAL A 31 30.52 -24.32 -9.30
CA VAL A 31 30.86 -25.74 -9.08
C VAL A 31 31.03 -26.49 -10.41
N GLU A 32 30.34 -26.04 -11.45
CA GLU A 32 30.41 -26.53 -12.83
C GLU A 32 31.80 -26.35 -13.45
N ASP A 33 32.56 -25.35 -13.00
CA ASP A 33 33.94 -25.07 -13.43
C ASP A 33 34.98 -25.70 -12.47
N THR A 34 34.56 -26.67 -11.65
CA THR A 34 35.43 -27.43 -10.75
C THR A 34 35.28 -28.93 -10.97
N LYS A 35 36.32 -29.67 -10.59
CA LYS A 35 36.31 -31.13 -10.58
C LYS A 35 36.87 -31.65 -9.27
N LEU A 36 36.11 -32.48 -8.58
CA LEU A 36 36.53 -33.12 -7.34
C LEU A 36 37.62 -34.15 -7.63
N LEU A 37 38.78 -34.00 -6.98
CA LEU A 37 39.92 -34.90 -7.12
C LEU A 37 40.03 -35.88 -5.96
N LYS A 38 39.67 -35.43 -4.75
CA LYS A 38 39.76 -36.24 -3.54
C LYS A 38 38.63 -35.95 -2.56
N GLU A 39 37.99 -37.03 -2.11
CA GLU A 39 36.98 -37.04 -1.05
C GLU A 39 37.58 -37.57 0.25
N GLY A 40 36.98 -37.20 1.37
CA GLY A 40 37.25 -37.77 2.69
C GLY A 40 36.63 -39.15 2.85
N ASP A 41 37.12 -39.89 3.84
CA ASP A 41 36.68 -41.27 4.12
C ASP A 41 35.20 -41.36 4.52
N ASP A 42 34.58 -40.23 4.88
CA ASP A 42 33.15 -40.10 5.20
C ASP A 42 32.24 -39.99 3.97
N GLY A 43 32.81 -39.79 2.77
CA GLY A 43 32.07 -39.55 1.53
C GLY A 43 31.26 -38.25 1.53
N GLN A 44 31.50 -37.35 2.47
CA GLN A 44 30.79 -36.06 2.61
C GLN A 44 31.74 -34.86 2.61
N THR A 45 33.01 -35.09 2.91
CA THR A 45 34.03 -34.04 2.94
C THR A 45 34.79 -34.00 1.62
N GLU A 46 34.79 -32.84 0.96
CA GLU A 46 35.63 -32.58 -0.20
C GLU A 46 37.02 -32.13 0.26
N LEU A 47 38.08 -32.83 -0.14
CA LEU A 47 39.44 -32.56 0.31
C LEU A 47 40.28 -31.81 -0.73
N GLU A 48 40.07 -32.09 -2.01
CA GLU A 48 40.86 -31.50 -3.10
C GLU A 48 40.03 -31.33 -4.36
N VAL A 49 40.10 -30.14 -4.96
CA VAL A 49 39.37 -29.79 -6.19
C VAL A 49 40.33 -29.20 -7.22
N GLU A 50 40.10 -29.55 -8.47
CA GLU A 50 40.71 -28.94 -9.64
C GLU A 50 39.82 -27.78 -10.12
N ILE A 51 40.41 -26.60 -10.29
CA ILE A 51 39.75 -25.45 -10.91
C ILE A 51 40.01 -25.53 -12.42
N LEU A 52 38.95 -25.73 -13.20
CA LEU A 52 39.03 -25.97 -14.64
C LEU A 52 39.23 -24.67 -15.44
N VAL A 53 38.70 -23.56 -14.92
CA VAL A 53 38.76 -22.23 -15.53
C VAL A 53 39.38 -21.26 -14.55
N SER A 54 40.42 -20.54 -14.97
CA SER A 54 41.05 -19.52 -14.13
C SER A 54 40.07 -18.37 -13.85
N PRO A 55 39.76 -18.06 -12.58
CA PRO A 55 38.85 -16.96 -12.26
C PRO A 55 39.48 -15.59 -12.50
N THR A 56 38.63 -14.59 -12.66
CA THR A 56 39.03 -13.18 -12.68
C THR A 56 38.75 -12.51 -11.34
N PRO A 57 39.55 -11.52 -10.90
CA PRO A 57 39.32 -10.84 -9.62
C PRO A 57 37.91 -10.25 -9.52
N GLY A 58 37.22 -10.56 -8.42
CA GLY A 58 35.84 -10.12 -8.13
C GLY A 58 34.74 -10.95 -8.77
N GLN A 59 35.09 -12.00 -9.54
CA GLN A 59 34.12 -12.87 -10.20
C GLN A 59 33.17 -13.52 -9.18
N GLU A 60 31.85 -13.46 -9.49
CA GLU A 60 30.77 -14.04 -8.69
C GLU A 60 30.73 -13.56 -7.21
N ILE A 61 31.32 -12.40 -6.91
CA ILE A 61 31.25 -11.76 -5.59
C ILE A 61 30.33 -10.54 -5.67
N ARG A 62 29.43 -10.41 -4.69
CA ARG A 62 28.70 -9.17 -4.40
C ARG A 62 29.43 -8.40 -3.30
N PRO A 63 30.13 -7.28 -3.62
CA PRO A 63 30.83 -6.50 -2.60
C PRO A 63 29.86 -5.94 -1.55
N VAL A 64 30.39 -5.61 -0.37
CA VAL A 64 29.62 -4.96 0.68
C VAL A 64 28.99 -3.68 0.14
N GLY A 65 27.66 -3.56 0.26
CA GLY A 65 26.90 -2.41 -0.20
C GLY A 65 26.61 -2.37 -1.71
N SER A 66 26.81 -3.47 -2.45
CA SER A 66 26.54 -3.51 -3.90
C SER A 66 25.08 -3.23 -4.26
N ASP A 67 24.14 -3.73 -3.44
CA ASP A 67 22.70 -3.57 -3.67
C ASP A 67 22.21 -2.26 -3.03
N ILE A 68 22.58 -2.02 -1.77
CA ILE A 68 22.23 -0.83 -0.98
C ILE A 68 23.42 -0.44 -0.12
N ALA A 69 23.96 0.76 -0.32
CA ALA A 69 25.04 1.29 0.49
C ALA A 69 24.55 1.82 1.84
N LEU A 70 25.42 1.82 2.85
CA LEU A 70 25.11 2.41 4.14
C LEU A 70 24.77 3.91 3.99
N GLY A 71 23.63 4.33 4.52
CA GLY A 71 23.16 5.71 4.45
C GLY A 71 22.49 6.10 3.11
N GLN A 72 22.36 5.17 2.16
CA GLN A 72 21.65 5.43 0.91
C GLN A 72 20.15 5.66 1.15
N LEU A 73 19.59 6.67 0.50
CA LEU A 73 18.14 6.89 0.47
C LEU A 73 17.48 5.81 -0.40
N VAL A 74 16.70 4.92 0.22
CA VAL A 74 16.02 3.82 -0.47
C VAL A 74 14.59 4.15 -0.91
N LEU A 75 13.91 5.04 -0.20
CA LEU A 75 12.56 5.52 -0.54
C LEU A 75 12.45 7.02 -0.24
N ALA A 76 11.95 7.79 -1.21
CA ALA A 76 11.75 9.22 -1.05
C ALA A 76 10.41 9.53 -0.37
N LYS A 77 10.32 10.70 0.27
CA LYS A 77 9.05 11.22 0.78
C LYS A 77 8.06 11.39 -0.39
N GLY A 78 6.84 10.88 -0.20
CA GLY A 78 5.79 10.93 -1.21
C GLY A 78 5.71 9.70 -2.12
N THR A 79 6.64 8.74 -1.98
CA THR A 79 6.51 7.44 -2.63
C THR A 79 5.27 6.72 -2.11
N HIS A 80 4.44 6.24 -3.05
CA HIS A 80 3.30 5.38 -2.73
C HIS A 80 3.81 3.98 -2.38
N LEU A 81 3.46 3.47 -1.20
CA LEU A 81 3.95 2.19 -0.72
C LEU A 81 3.12 1.04 -1.30
N GLY A 82 3.72 0.25 -2.19
CA GLY A 82 3.21 -1.03 -2.66
C GLY A 82 4.00 -2.21 -2.06
N PRO A 83 3.77 -3.44 -2.56
CA PRO A 83 4.45 -4.63 -2.06
C PRO A 83 5.98 -4.55 -2.11
N SER A 84 6.53 -3.98 -3.18
CA SER A 84 7.98 -3.84 -3.36
C SER A 84 8.60 -2.86 -2.36
N GLU A 85 7.94 -1.73 -2.12
CA GLU A 85 8.42 -0.72 -1.17
C GLU A 85 8.36 -1.26 0.26
N LEU A 86 7.32 -2.03 0.61
CA LEU A 86 7.24 -2.71 1.90
C LEU A 86 8.34 -3.77 2.06
N GLY A 87 8.64 -4.53 0.99
CA GLY A 87 9.78 -5.45 0.96
C GLY A 87 11.11 -4.74 1.17
N LEU A 88 11.31 -3.61 0.50
CA LEU A 88 12.53 -2.80 0.63
C LEU A 88 12.71 -2.24 2.05
N LEU A 89 11.63 -1.77 2.68
CA LEU A 89 11.65 -1.36 4.09
C LEU A 89 12.07 -2.51 5.01
N ALA A 90 11.53 -3.72 4.77
CA ALA A 90 11.92 -4.91 5.53
C ALA A 90 13.40 -5.29 5.29
N THR A 91 13.89 -5.21 4.05
CA THR A 91 15.29 -5.48 3.69
C THR A 91 16.25 -4.59 4.48
N VAL A 92 15.91 -3.32 4.68
CA VAL A 92 16.75 -2.37 5.46
C VAL A 92 16.43 -2.34 6.96
N GLY A 93 15.55 -3.21 7.45
CA GLY A 93 15.20 -3.31 8.87
C GLY A 93 14.33 -2.17 9.42
N VAL A 94 13.67 -1.40 8.56
CA VAL A 94 12.78 -0.31 8.95
C VAL A 94 11.34 -0.83 9.04
N VAL A 95 10.86 -1.01 10.26
CA VAL A 95 9.53 -1.62 10.52
C VAL A 95 8.43 -0.61 10.88
N HIS A 96 8.78 0.67 11.04
CA HIS A 96 7.83 1.78 11.24
C HIS A 96 8.22 2.95 10.34
N VAL A 97 7.23 3.54 9.66
CA VAL A 97 7.41 4.70 8.79
C VAL A 97 6.32 5.73 9.04
N GLN A 98 6.64 7.01 8.80
CA GLN A 98 5.67 8.09 8.84
C GLN A 98 4.97 8.18 7.47
N VAL A 99 3.64 8.15 7.48
CA VAL A 99 2.80 8.21 6.28
C VAL A 99 1.72 9.27 6.44
N TYR A 100 1.15 9.73 5.32
CA TYR A 100 -0.04 10.56 5.36
C TYR A 100 -1.25 9.74 5.80
N LYS A 101 -2.09 10.33 6.65
CA LYS A 101 -3.35 9.71 7.07
C LYS A 101 -4.31 9.63 5.88
N LEU A 102 -5.00 8.50 5.73
CA LEU A 102 -6.10 8.38 4.78
C LEU A 102 -7.28 9.26 5.24
N PRO A 103 -7.91 10.03 4.33
CA PRO A 103 -9.11 10.78 4.68
C PRO A 103 -10.26 9.83 5.01
N CYS A 104 -10.97 10.10 6.10
CA CYS A 104 -12.20 9.39 6.43
C CYS A 104 -13.36 10.02 5.65
N VAL A 105 -14.05 9.21 4.86
CA VAL A 105 -15.16 9.64 4.01
C VAL A 105 -16.49 9.31 4.70
N THR A 106 -17.39 10.27 4.81
CA THR A 106 -18.77 10.03 5.22
C THR A 106 -19.69 10.06 3.99
N VAL A 107 -20.67 9.16 3.93
CA VAL A 107 -21.62 9.07 2.81
C VAL A 107 -23.03 9.29 3.34
N LEU A 108 -23.71 10.30 2.79
CA LEU A 108 -25.05 10.71 3.19
C LEU A 108 -26.00 10.70 1.99
N SER A 109 -27.13 10.01 2.10
CA SER A 109 -28.21 10.15 1.12
C SER A 109 -29.21 11.22 1.55
N THR A 110 -29.88 11.83 0.59
CA THR A 110 -31.00 12.74 0.83
C THR A 110 -32.20 12.35 -0.02
N GLY A 111 -33.39 12.34 0.58
CA GLY A 111 -34.62 12.00 -0.13
C GLY A 111 -35.76 11.60 0.81
N ASN A 112 -36.96 12.11 0.56
CA ASN A 112 -38.16 11.71 1.30
C ASN A 112 -38.67 10.32 0.88
N GLU A 113 -38.42 9.91 -0.35
CA GLU A 113 -38.75 8.61 -0.93
C GLU A 113 -37.81 7.50 -0.48
N LEU A 114 -36.64 7.83 0.07
CA LEU A 114 -35.61 6.85 0.39
C LEU A 114 -35.90 6.12 1.71
N GLN A 115 -35.68 4.81 1.69
CA GLN A 115 -35.68 3.92 2.85
C GLN A 115 -34.42 3.04 2.87
N ASP A 116 -34.00 2.61 4.06
CA ASP A 116 -32.90 1.67 4.22
C ASP A 116 -33.22 0.33 3.51
N PRO A 117 -32.24 -0.33 2.86
CA PRO A 117 -32.48 -1.54 2.10
C PRO A 117 -33.16 -2.69 2.88
N GLY A 118 -32.90 -2.77 4.20
CA GLY A 118 -33.45 -3.81 5.09
C GLY A 118 -34.88 -3.57 5.58
N LYS A 119 -35.51 -2.44 5.25
CA LYS A 119 -36.88 -2.13 5.70
C LYS A 119 -37.93 -2.60 4.68
N PRO A 120 -39.15 -2.97 5.12
CA PRO A 120 -40.29 -3.11 4.21
C PRO A 120 -40.53 -1.81 3.45
N LEU A 121 -40.86 -1.91 2.17
CA LEU A 121 -41.15 -0.74 1.35
C LEU A 121 -42.52 -0.16 1.72
N GLU A 122 -42.53 1.14 2.00
CA GLU A 122 -43.76 1.92 2.13
C GLU A 122 -44.22 2.41 0.76
N THR A 123 -45.52 2.69 0.63
CA THR A 123 -46.09 3.24 -0.62
C THR A 123 -45.40 4.54 -1.00
N GLY A 124 -44.89 4.61 -2.24
CA GLY A 124 -44.18 5.79 -2.74
C GLY A 124 -42.70 5.87 -2.33
N CYS A 125 -42.19 4.88 -1.61
CA CYS A 125 -40.77 4.80 -1.24
C CYS A 125 -39.97 3.83 -2.12
N ILE A 126 -38.67 4.06 -2.20
CA ILE A 126 -37.67 3.19 -2.82
C ILE A 126 -36.51 2.95 -1.85
N ARG A 127 -35.73 1.90 -2.10
CA ARG A 127 -34.53 1.61 -1.30
C ARG A 127 -33.36 2.47 -1.74
N ASP A 128 -32.58 2.95 -0.79
CA ASP A 128 -31.33 3.64 -1.05
C ASP A 128 -30.23 2.68 -1.53
N SER A 129 -30.03 2.62 -2.84
CA SER A 129 -28.96 1.85 -3.47
C SER A 129 -27.65 2.63 -3.56
N ASN A 130 -27.71 3.93 -3.83
CA ASN A 130 -26.53 4.75 -4.11
C ASN A 130 -25.56 4.78 -2.93
N LYS A 131 -26.06 4.97 -1.71
CA LYS A 131 -25.21 4.95 -0.52
C LYS A 131 -24.50 3.63 -0.36
N THR A 132 -25.21 2.51 -0.53
CA THR A 132 -24.63 1.16 -0.46
C THR A 132 -23.50 1.00 -1.48
N THR A 133 -23.72 1.43 -2.72
CA THR A 133 -22.72 1.39 -3.79
C THR A 133 -21.52 2.27 -3.49
N LEU A 134 -21.74 3.54 -3.10
CA LEU A 134 -20.67 4.50 -2.81
C LEU A 134 -19.82 4.07 -1.60
N VAL A 135 -20.45 3.60 -0.52
CA VAL A 135 -19.74 3.08 0.65
C VAL A 135 -18.86 1.88 0.27
N SER A 136 -19.37 0.99 -0.58
CA SER A 136 -18.62 -0.19 -1.02
C SER A 136 -17.43 0.19 -1.89
N LEU A 137 -17.61 1.08 -2.87
CA LEU A 137 -16.54 1.55 -3.76
C LEU A 137 -15.42 2.28 -3.00
N MET A 138 -15.77 3.11 -2.03
CA MET A 138 -14.77 3.84 -1.24
C MET A 138 -13.98 2.91 -0.32
N LYS A 139 -14.61 1.86 0.22
CA LYS A 139 -13.93 0.80 0.99
C LYS A 139 -13.01 -0.04 0.10
N GLU A 140 -13.45 -0.37 -1.11
CA GLU A 140 -12.64 -1.08 -2.11
C GLU A 140 -11.38 -0.28 -2.48
N ALA A 141 -11.51 1.06 -2.58
CA ALA A 141 -10.39 1.96 -2.78
C ALA A 141 -9.49 2.14 -1.52
N GLY A 142 -9.80 1.45 -0.41
CA GLY A 142 -8.97 1.43 0.79
C GLY A 142 -9.22 2.57 1.78
N PHE A 143 -10.24 3.41 1.57
CA PHE A 143 -10.54 4.51 2.49
C PHE A 143 -11.36 4.04 3.71
N PRO A 144 -11.16 4.63 4.89
CA PRO A 144 -12.11 4.54 6.00
C PRO A 144 -13.42 5.24 5.63
N VAL A 145 -14.56 4.54 5.76
CA VAL A 145 -15.87 5.07 5.35
C VAL A 145 -16.92 4.95 6.46
N ILE A 146 -17.69 6.01 6.66
CA ILE A 146 -18.82 6.09 7.60
C ILE A 146 -20.13 6.26 6.81
N ASP A 147 -21.11 5.40 7.09
CA ASP A 147 -22.49 5.57 6.61
C ASP A 147 -23.19 6.61 7.51
N ALA A 148 -23.50 7.77 6.96
CA ALA A 148 -24.18 8.86 7.67
C ALA A 148 -25.71 8.79 7.61
N GLY A 149 -26.26 7.75 6.97
CA GLY A 149 -27.69 7.49 6.87
C GLY A 149 -28.37 8.23 5.72
N ILE A 150 -29.65 8.52 5.93
CA ILE A 150 -30.52 9.23 4.99
C ILE A 150 -31.06 10.48 5.70
N ALA A 151 -30.89 11.65 5.10
CA ALA A 151 -31.55 12.88 5.52
C ALA A 151 -32.87 13.09 4.75
N ARG A 152 -33.89 13.57 5.44
CA ARG A 152 -35.14 14.01 4.81
C ARG A 152 -34.97 15.37 4.13
N ASP A 153 -35.73 15.64 3.07
CA ASP A 153 -35.66 16.89 2.31
C ASP A 153 -36.30 18.06 3.05
N ASN A 154 -35.68 18.47 4.15
CA ASN A 154 -35.96 19.73 4.82
C ASN A 154 -34.66 20.34 5.36
N PRO A 155 -34.55 21.68 5.42
CA PRO A 155 -33.30 22.35 5.77
C PRO A 155 -32.72 21.90 7.13
N LYS A 156 -33.55 21.70 8.14
CA LYS A 156 -33.10 21.32 9.50
C LYS A 156 -32.51 19.92 9.52
N ALA A 157 -33.17 18.95 8.89
CA ALA A 157 -32.68 17.57 8.84
C ALA A 157 -31.37 17.46 8.06
N VAL A 158 -31.29 18.12 6.90
CA VAL A 158 -30.06 18.18 6.09
C VAL A 158 -28.92 18.82 6.88
N LEU A 159 -29.15 20.00 7.48
CA LEU A 159 -28.14 20.69 8.29
C LEU A 159 -27.64 19.83 9.45
N SER A 160 -28.55 19.19 10.19
CA SER A 160 -28.19 18.32 11.30
C SER A 160 -27.31 17.15 10.85
N LYS A 161 -27.70 16.50 9.75
CA LYS A 161 -26.97 15.35 9.22
C LYS A 161 -25.61 15.72 8.61
N LEU A 162 -25.53 16.88 7.95
CA LEU A 162 -24.26 17.41 7.46
C LEU A 162 -23.30 17.70 8.62
N LYS A 163 -23.77 18.33 9.70
CA LYS A 163 -22.93 18.61 10.88
C LYS A 163 -22.42 17.33 11.56
N GLU A 164 -23.30 16.34 11.72
CA GLU A 164 -22.93 15.02 12.23
C GLU A 164 -21.86 14.37 11.36
N ALA A 165 -22.08 14.33 10.05
CA ALA A 165 -21.13 13.77 9.08
C ALA A 165 -19.78 14.51 9.05
N LEU A 166 -19.78 15.85 9.11
CA LEU A 166 -18.56 16.67 9.13
C LEU A 166 -17.76 16.48 10.41
N SER A 167 -18.44 16.20 11.53
CA SER A 167 -17.76 15.92 12.80
C SER A 167 -17.14 14.52 12.85
N ALA A 168 -17.63 13.60 12.01
CA ALA A 168 -17.24 12.20 12.02
C ALA A 168 -16.15 11.86 10.97
N GLY A 169 -16.02 12.66 9.91
CA GLY A 169 -15.03 12.41 8.85
C GLY A 169 -14.45 13.67 8.23
N ASP A 170 -13.45 13.48 7.37
CA ASP A 170 -12.69 14.55 6.71
C ASP A 170 -13.37 15.00 5.40
N VAL A 171 -14.14 14.12 4.78
CA VAL A 171 -14.85 14.37 3.51
C VAL A 171 -16.31 13.90 3.62
N ILE A 172 -17.24 14.64 3.03
CA ILE A 172 -18.63 14.21 2.86
C ILE A 172 -18.93 13.99 1.38
N VAL A 173 -19.53 12.85 1.06
CA VAL A 173 -20.15 12.59 -0.24
C VAL A 173 -21.65 12.47 -0.04
N THR A 174 -22.41 13.34 -0.72
CA THR A 174 -23.87 13.31 -0.69
C THR A 174 -24.43 12.72 -1.99
N THR A 175 -25.55 12.00 -1.91
CA THR A 175 -26.32 11.55 -3.07
C THR A 175 -27.81 11.87 -2.88
N GLY A 176 -28.45 12.43 -3.91
CA GLY A 176 -29.83 12.92 -3.84
C GLY A 176 -29.94 14.44 -3.89
N SER A 177 -31.14 14.94 -4.15
CA SER A 177 -31.61 16.33 -3.98
C SER A 177 -30.82 17.48 -4.65
N VAL A 178 -30.02 17.22 -5.70
CA VAL A 178 -29.23 18.25 -6.44
C VAL A 178 -29.81 18.63 -7.82
N SER A 179 -31.13 18.80 -7.95
CA SER A 179 -31.81 19.08 -9.23
C SER A 179 -32.58 20.41 -9.27
N MET A 180 -33.24 20.69 -10.41
CA MET A 180 -34.02 21.90 -10.73
C MET A 180 -35.38 22.02 -10.00
N GLY A 181 -35.60 21.25 -8.92
CA GLY A 181 -36.82 21.33 -8.12
C GLY A 181 -36.91 22.66 -7.35
N GLU A 182 -38.09 22.96 -6.81
CA GLU A 182 -38.47 24.28 -6.22
C GLU A 182 -37.62 24.80 -5.04
N ARG A 183 -36.55 24.10 -4.62
CA ARG A 183 -35.39 24.59 -3.86
C ARG A 183 -34.35 23.49 -3.79
N ASP A 184 -33.10 23.78 -4.17
CA ASP A 184 -31.96 22.91 -3.85
C ASP A 184 -31.59 23.12 -2.38
N ILE A 185 -32.32 22.42 -1.51
CA ILE A 185 -32.20 22.54 -0.04
C ILE A 185 -30.75 22.28 0.39
N LEU A 186 -30.07 21.33 -0.25
CA LEU A 186 -28.70 20.99 0.09
C LEU A 186 -27.77 22.16 -0.17
N ARG A 187 -27.86 22.76 -1.36
CA ARG A 187 -27.05 23.94 -1.72
C ARG A 187 -27.32 25.12 -0.80
N ASP A 188 -28.59 25.41 -0.52
CA ASP A 188 -28.97 26.52 0.35
C ASP A 188 -28.39 26.33 1.76
N VAL A 189 -28.52 25.12 2.33
CA VAL A 189 -27.95 24.77 3.64
C VAL A 189 -26.41 24.85 3.64
N LEU A 190 -25.75 24.39 2.58
CA LEU A 190 -24.29 24.46 2.45
C LEU A 190 -23.81 25.91 2.47
N ILE A 191 -24.47 26.82 1.75
CA ILE A 191 -24.04 28.22 1.67
C ILE A 191 -24.45 29.00 2.92
N ALA A 192 -25.73 28.94 3.29
CA ALA A 192 -26.31 29.81 4.31
C ALA A 192 -26.00 29.35 5.74
N ASP A 193 -26.02 28.04 6.01
CA ASP A 193 -25.92 27.51 7.37
C ASP A 193 -24.53 26.93 7.71
N ILE A 194 -23.86 26.32 6.72
CA ILE A 194 -22.50 25.77 6.88
C ILE A 194 -21.43 26.83 6.53
N GLY A 195 -21.73 27.77 5.64
CA GLY A 195 -20.74 28.75 5.15
C GLY A 195 -19.75 28.13 4.15
N ALA A 196 -20.14 27.08 3.45
CA ALA A 196 -19.31 26.41 2.46
C ALA A 196 -19.19 27.24 1.17
N THR A 197 -18.01 27.17 0.54
CA THR A 197 -17.82 27.72 -0.81
C THR A 197 -18.23 26.68 -1.84
N VAL A 198 -19.26 26.99 -2.64
CA VAL A 198 -19.67 26.14 -3.76
C VAL A 198 -18.86 26.50 -5.00
N HIS A 199 -17.87 25.69 -5.35
CA HIS A 199 -17.01 25.92 -6.52
C HIS A 199 -17.75 25.76 -7.85
N TYR A 200 -18.60 24.74 -7.95
CA TYR A 200 -19.48 24.49 -9.08
C TYR A 200 -20.69 23.69 -8.62
N ALA A 201 -21.84 23.92 -9.26
CA ALA A 201 -23.08 23.20 -8.98
C ALA A 201 -23.54 22.32 -10.15
N ARG A 202 -22.97 22.51 -11.34
CA ARG A 202 -23.32 21.79 -12.56
C ARG A 202 -22.07 21.51 -13.38
N VAL A 203 -22.05 20.35 -14.01
CA VAL A 203 -20.99 19.91 -14.92
C VAL A 203 -21.66 19.52 -16.24
N PHE A 204 -21.09 19.93 -17.38
CA PHE A 204 -21.62 19.57 -18.69
C PHE A 204 -21.26 18.12 -19.04
N MET A 205 -22.02 17.20 -18.46
CA MET A 205 -21.87 15.75 -18.63
C MET A 205 -23.24 15.09 -18.70
N LYS A 206 -23.31 13.89 -19.29
CA LYS A 206 -24.53 13.08 -19.38
C LYS A 206 -24.26 11.73 -18.69
N PRO A 207 -24.99 11.39 -17.61
CA PRO A 207 -25.05 10.00 -17.15
C PRO A 207 -25.88 9.15 -18.12
#